data_AF-A0A498HHC0-F1
#
_entry.id   AF-A0A498HHC0-F1
#
_cell.length_a   1.000
_cell.length_b   1.000
_cell.length_c   1.000
_cell.angle_alpha   90.00
_cell.angle_beta   90.00
_cell.angle_gamma   90.00
#
_symmetry.space_group_name_H-M   'P 1'
#
loop_
_entity.id
_entity.type
_entity.pdbx_description
1 polymer ?
#
loop_
_entity_poly.entity_id
_entity_poly.type
_entity_poly.pdbx_seq_one_letter_code
_entity_poly.pdbx_strand_id
1 'polypeptide(L)'
;PSTEYREGAQKFVQVAKEYGGNRDKIICPCIICQNQCFQLPAIVYEHLVMNGIDPSYTTWVFHGEQEADDASRQASKASSQRSSPNIERYNIKRKEGSKATSQLQPVSILRGSSCKLLNWLGNGQVVATGEIESTNPEAKVHHMVLGPDCWKVWVTVVRVENISLYRPTSEFRVLEDAISSTIAWPSKYVRVGE
;
A
#
# COMPACT_ATOMS: atom_id res chain seq x y z
N PRO A 1 15.83 -9.28 -12.08
CA PRO A 1 14.81 -9.42 -13.14
C PRO A 1 15.48 -9.72 -14.50
N SER A 2 14.79 -10.42 -15.41
CA SER A 2 15.29 -10.69 -16.76
C SER A 2 15.35 -9.41 -17.60
N THR A 3 16.03 -9.48 -18.74
CA THR A 3 16.06 -8.39 -19.73
C THR A 3 14.66 -8.09 -20.23
N GLU A 4 13.85 -9.11 -20.55
CA GLU A 4 12.48 -8.88 -21.03
C GLU A 4 11.62 -8.16 -19.99
N TYR A 5 11.78 -8.50 -18.71
CA TYR A 5 11.05 -7.82 -17.64
C TYR A 5 11.44 -6.33 -17.54
N ARG A 6 12.74 -6.03 -17.61
CA ARG A 6 13.24 -4.64 -17.55
C ARG A 6 12.72 -3.80 -18.72
N GLU A 7 12.73 -4.37 -19.92
CA GLU A 7 12.17 -3.73 -21.11
C GLU A 7 10.66 -3.52 -20.99
N GLY A 8 9.93 -4.53 -20.49
CA GLY A 8 8.50 -4.44 -20.22
C GLY A 8 8.17 -3.35 -19.20
N ALA A 9 8.91 -3.28 -18.10
CA ALA A 9 8.76 -2.23 -17.09
C ALA A 9 9.05 -0.82 -17.64
N GLN A 10 10.04 -0.69 -18.53
CA GLN A 10 10.35 0.59 -19.17
C GLN A 10 9.25 1.04 -20.13
N LYS A 11 8.73 0.10 -20.95
CA LYS A 11 7.57 0.35 -21.82
C LYS A 11 6.34 0.74 -21.01
N PHE A 12 6.05 0.02 -19.93
CA PHE A 12 4.97 0.33 -19.00
C PHE A 12 5.03 1.79 -18.52
N VAL A 13 6.20 2.20 -18.01
CA VAL A 13 6.40 3.55 -17.47
C VAL A 13 6.20 4.63 -18.54
N GLN A 14 6.65 4.36 -19.78
CA GLN A 14 6.49 5.29 -20.89
C GLN A 14 5.01 5.47 -21.26
N VAL A 15 4.27 4.37 -21.40
CA VAL A 15 2.84 4.39 -21.70
C VAL A 15 2.07 5.08 -20.56
N ALA A 16 2.30 4.65 -19.32
CA ALA A 16 1.66 5.23 -18.13
C ALA A 16 1.83 6.75 -18.02
N LYS A 17 2.96 7.29 -18.47
CA LYS A 17 3.23 8.73 -18.48
C LYS A 17 2.32 9.50 -19.44
N GLU A 18 1.95 8.89 -20.57
CA GLU A 18 1.08 9.53 -21.58
C GLU A 18 -0.39 9.58 -21.13
N TYR A 19 -0.82 8.62 -20.29
CA TYR A 19 -2.21 8.52 -19.82
C TYR A 19 -2.45 9.02 -18.39
N GLY A 20 -1.38 9.22 -17.59
CA GLY A 20 -1.49 9.73 -16.23
C GLY A 20 -1.99 11.17 -16.24
N GLY A 21 -3.22 11.41 -15.77
CA GLY A 21 -3.85 12.74 -15.69
C GLY A 21 -3.11 13.79 -14.83
N ASN A 22 -1.92 13.47 -14.30
CA ASN A 22 -1.04 14.35 -13.54
C ASN A 22 0.30 14.47 -14.29
N ARG A 23 0.67 15.70 -14.68
CA ARG A 23 1.62 15.97 -15.78
C ARG A 23 3.02 15.33 -15.67
N ASP A 24 3.48 14.97 -14.47
CA ASP A 24 4.86 14.49 -14.25
C ASP A 24 4.99 13.23 -13.38
N LYS A 25 3.89 12.70 -12.84
CA LYS A 25 3.91 11.55 -11.90
C LYS A 25 2.84 10.53 -12.26
N ILE A 26 3.20 9.26 -12.17
CA ILE A 26 2.33 8.11 -12.47
C ILE A 26 2.11 7.27 -11.20
N ILE A 27 0.98 6.56 -11.13
CA ILE A 27 0.70 5.68 -10.00
C ILE A 27 1.62 4.45 -10.06
N CYS A 28 2.16 4.01 -8.91
CA CYS A 28 3.15 2.93 -8.90
C CYS A 28 2.48 1.56 -8.62
N PRO A 29 2.51 0.61 -9.57
CA PRO A 29 1.88 -0.71 -9.41
C PRO A 29 2.78 -1.75 -8.75
N CYS A 30 3.93 -1.35 -8.18
CA CYS A 30 4.83 -2.34 -7.57
C CYS A 30 4.20 -2.98 -6.33
N ILE A 31 4.66 -4.17 -5.93
CA ILE A 31 4.10 -4.91 -4.78
C ILE A 31 4.14 -4.13 -3.45
N ILE A 32 5.04 -3.14 -3.35
CA ILE A 32 5.18 -2.27 -2.18
C ILE A 32 4.20 -1.10 -2.23
N CYS A 33 3.95 -0.54 -3.42
CA CYS A 33 3.12 0.66 -3.60
C CYS A 33 1.66 0.33 -3.88
N GLN A 34 1.36 -0.80 -4.51
CA GLN A 34 0.01 -1.35 -4.74
C GLN A 34 -0.97 -0.34 -5.34
N ASN A 35 -0.51 0.50 -6.27
CA ASN A 35 -1.29 1.59 -6.87
C ASN A 35 -1.81 2.62 -5.84
N GLN A 36 -1.10 2.85 -4.73
CA GLN A 36 -1.54 3.80 -3.69
C GLN A 36 -0.77 5.12 -3.71
N CYS A 37 0.33 5.22 -4.45
CA CYS A 37 1.14 6.44 -4.50
C CYS A 37 1.55 6.85 -5.92
N PHE A 38 1.63 8.16 -6.13
CA PHE A 38 2.15 8.77 -7.35
C PHE A 38 3.65 8.98 -7.22
N GLN A 39 4.39 8.54 -8.23
CA GLN A 39 5.84 8.60 -8.27
C GLN A 39 6.33 9.12 -9.61
N LEU A 40 7.56 9.62 -9.62
CA LEU A 40 8.21 9.97 -10.88
C LEU A 40 8.39 8.70 -11.74
N PRO A 41 8.29 8.79 -13.08
CA PRO A 41 8.51 7.67 -13.99
C PRO A 41 9.80 6.88 -13.69
N ALA A 42 10.90 7.60 -13.41
CA ALA A 42 12.18 6.99 -13.06
C ALA A 42 12.11 6.15 -11.76
N ILE A 43 11.41 6.66 -10.74
CA ILE A 43 11.23 5.95 -9.46
C ILE A 43 10.30 4.75 -9.64
N VAL A 44 9.25 4.86 -10.44
CA VAL A 44 8.40 3.71 -10.76
C VAL A 44 9.20 2.62 -11.45
N TYR A 45 10.02 2.96 -12.43
CA TYR A 45 10.90 1.98 -13.08
C TYR A 45 11.80 1.25 -12.06
N GLU A 46 12.46 1.99 -11.19
CA GLU A 46 13.32 1.42 -10.14
C GLU A 46 12.52 0.48 -9.23
N HIS A 47 11.35 0.92 -8.75
CA HIS A 47 10.47 0.10 -7.91
C HIS A 47 10.00 -1.19 -8.60
N LEU A 48 9.67 -1.15 -9.90
CA LEU A 48 9.28 -2.35 -10.64
C LEU A 48 10.46 -3.31 -10.78
N VAL A 49 11.65 -2.80 -11.09
CA VAL A 49 12.86 -3.61 -11.23
C VAL A 49 13.29 -4.25 -9.91
N MET A 50 13.18 -3.53 -8.79
CA MET A 50 13.61 -3.99 -7.47
C MET A 50 12.57 -4.87 -6.79
N ASN A 51 11.30 -4.47 -6.83
CA ASN A 51 10.24 -5.07 -6.02
C ASN A 51 9.25 -5.91 -6.83
N GLY A 52 9.22 -5.75 -8.17
CA GLY A 52 8.22 -6.41 -9.01
C GLY A 52 6.86 -5.71 -8.99
N ILE A 53 6.03 -6.05 -9.99
CA ILE A 53 4.62 -5.63 -10.06
C ILE A 53 3.82 -6.41 -9.01
N ASP A 54 2.84 -5.75 -8.41
CA ASP A 54 1.84 -6.40 -7.57
C ASP A 54 1.07 -7.46 -8.40
N PRO A 55 1.19 -8.76 -8.08
CA PRO A 55 0.52 -9.80 -8.86
C PRO A 55 -1.00 -9.71 -8.84
N SER A 56 -1.58 -9.01 -7.86
CA SER A 56 -3.02 -8.75 -7.81
C SER A 56 -3.46 -7.65 -8.78
N TYR A 57 -2.49 -6.91 -9.35
CA TYR A 57 -2.74 -5.90 -10.37
C TYR A 57 -2.89 -6.54 -11.75
N THR A 58 -4.05 -7.17 -11.97
CA THR A 58 -4.37 -7.90 -13.20
C THR A 58 -5.15 -7.08 -14.23
N THR A 59 -5.74 -5.94 -13.82
CA THR A 59 -6.61 -5.12 -14.68
C THR A 59 -6.12 -3.67 -14.66
N TRP A 60 -5.76 -3.15 -15.83
CA TRP A 60 -4.94 -1.94 -15.95
C TRP A 60 -5.79 -0.67 -16.05
N VAL A 61 -6.65 -0.46 -15.05
CA VAL A 61 -7.61 0.65 -15.01
C VAL A 61 -6.97 2.04 -14.81
N PHE A 62 -5.69 2.10 -14.43
CA PHE A 62 -5.01 3.35 -14.07
C PHE A 62 -3.98 3.83 -15.11
N HIS A 63 -3.68 3.01 -16.12
CA HIS A 63 -2.54 3.24 -17.01
C HIS A 63 -2.89 3.25 -18.51
N GLY A 64 -4.19 3.30 -18.84
CA GLY A 64 -4.67 3.69 -20.17
C GLY A 64 -4.56 2.64 -21.28
N GLU A 65 -4.20 1.40 -20.98
CA GLU A 65 -4.31 0.34 -21.98
C GLU A 65 -5.75 -0.16 -22.09
N GLN A 66 -6.28 -0.13 -23.31
CA GLN A 66 -7.61 -0.62 -23.64
C GLN A 66 -7.60 -2.14 -23.64
N GLU A 67 -8.59 -2.76 -23.00
CA GLU A 67 -8.82 -4.21 -22.97
C GLU A 67 -8.53 -4.82 -24.36
N ALA A 68 -7.55 -5.72 -24.44
CA ALA A 68 -7.33 -6.47 -25.67
C ALA A 68 -8.58 -7.33 -25.92
N ASP A 69 -9.23 -7.11 -27.06
CA ASP A 69 -10.44 -7.83 -27.46
C ASP A 69 -10.24 -9.35 -27.38
N ASP A 70 -11.07 -9.98 -26.56
CA ASP A 70 -10.95 -11.34 -26.06
C ASP A 70 -11.43 -12.37 -27.12
N ALA A 71 -10.69 -12.51 -28.22
CA ALA A 71 -11.01 -13.44 -29.32
C ALA A 71 -10.55 -14.91 -29.09
N SER A 72 -10.51 -15.41 -27.84
CA SER A 72 -10.15 -16.82 -27.61
C SER A 72 -10.86 -17.56 -26.48
N ARG A 73 -11.95 -17.01 -25.92
CA ARG A 73 -12.76 -17.75 -24.93
C ARG A 73 -13.92 -18.52 -25.57
N GLN A 74 -13.62 -19.51 -26.43
CA GLN A 74 -14.63 -20.45 -26.90
C GLN A 74 -14.09 -21.88 -27.05
N ALA A 75 -13.89 -22.53 -25.90
CA ALA A 75 -14.07 -23.96 -25.62
C ALA A 75 -13.60 -24.13 -24.16
N SER A 76 -14.43 -24.38 -23.14
CA SER A 76 -15.49 -25.38 -23.07
C SER A 76 -16.43 -25.04 -21.91
N LYS A 77 -17.72 -24.83 -22.20
CA LYS A 77 -18.81 -25.00 -21.23
C LYS A 77 -19.72 -26.09 -21.74
N ALA A 78 -19.69 -27.23 -21.07
CA ALA A 78 -20.78 -28.18 -20.89
C ALA A 78 -20.24 -29.21 -19.89
N SER A 79 -20.93 -29.67 -18.86
CA SER A 79 -22.23 -29.41 -18.27
C SER A 79 -22.21 -30.27 -16.99
N SER A 80 -22.75 -29.80 -15.86
CA SER A 80 -23.78 -30.55 -15.11
C SER A 80 -24.03 -29.93 -13.74
N GLN A 81 -25.29 -29.60 -13.53
CA GLN A 81 -25.90 -29.16 -12.29
C GLN A 81 -25.88 -30.30 -11.25
N ARG A 82 -25.67 -29.99 -9.97
CA ARG A 82 -26.63 -30.32 -8.90
C ARG A 82 -26.20 -29.79 -7.52
N SER A 83 -27.18 -29.14 -6.89
CA SER A 83 -27.56 -29.09 -5.47
C SER A 83 -26.52 -29.31 -4.36
N SER A 84 -26.53 -28.36 -3.42
CA SER A 84 -25.89 -28.38 -2.10
C SER A 84 -26.13 -29.67 -1.30
N PRO A 85 -25.18 -30.04 -0.42
CA PRO A 85 -25.49 -29.98 1.01
C PRO A 85 -24.33 -29.52 1.92
N ASN A 86 -24.72 -28.70 2.90
CA ASN A 86 -24.43 -28.64 4.33
C ASN A 86 -23.29 -29.48 4.99
N ILE A 87 -22.73 -28.89 6.08
CA ILE A 87 -21.87 -29.43 7.17
C ILE A 87 -20.36 -29.52 6.80
N GLU A 88 -19.36 -29.06 7.57
CA GLU A 88 -19.18 -29.06 9.02
C GLU A 88 -18.13 -28.03 9.48
N ARG A 89 -18.35 -27.47 10.68
CA ARG A 89 -17.32 -26.81 11.49
C ARG A 89 -16.21 -27.82 11.83
N TYR A 90 -14.94 -27.47 11.63
CA TYR A 90 -13.86 -28.17 12.33
C TYR A 90 -12.89 -27.23 13.03
N ASN A 91 -12.69 -27.57 14.31
CA ASN A 91 -11.91 -26.89 15.32
C ASN A 91 -10.42 -27.19 15.16
N ILE A 92 -9.56 -26.16 15.22
CA ILE A 92 -8.12 -26.36 15.42
C ILE A 92 -7.82 -26.24 16.92
N LYS A 93 -7.42 -27.38 17.49
CA LYS A 93 -7.06 -27.62 18.88
C LYS A 93 -5.88 -26.74 19.31
N ARG A 94 -6.00 -26.11 20.48
CA ARG A 94 -4.86 -25.56 21.24
C ARG A 94 -3.89 -26.68 21.60
N LYS A 95 -2.60 -26.41 21.46
CA LYS A 95 -1.54 -27.03 22.28
C LYS A 95 -0.70 -25.91 22.88
N GLU A 96 -0.65 -25.88 24.21
CA GLU A 96 0.33 -25.14 24.98
C GLU A 96 1.66 -25.91 24.99
N GLY A 97 2.78 -25.18 24.96
CA GLY A 97 4.12 -25.76 25.09
C GLY A 97 5.24 -24.92 24.48
N SER A 98 5.51 -23.75 25.07
CA SER A 98 6.81 -23.10 25.26
C SER A 98 7.84 -23.04 24.10
N LYS A 99 8.07 -21.85 23.53
CA LYS A 99 9.14 -20.87 23.90
C LYS A 99 9.50 -19.97 22.69
N ALA A 100 9.61 -18.66 22.97
CA ALA A 100 10.25 -17.58 22.17
C ALA A 100 9.40 -16.75 21.17
N THR A 101 9.01 -15.57 21.66
CA THR A 101 9.25 -14.22 21.07
C THR A 101 8.55 -13.81 19.76
N SER A 102 7.35 -13.24 19.85
CA SER A 102 7.04 -11.95 19.21
C SER A 102 5.87 -11.27 19.95
N GLN A 103 6.09 -10.03 20.41
CA GLN A 103 5.10 -9.29 21.17
C GLN A 103 4.10 -8.61 20.21
N LEU A 104 2.92 -9.20 20.05
CA LEU A 104 1.75 -8.49 19.55
C LEU A 104 1.26 -7.57 20.68
N GLN A 105 1.60 -6.29 20.59
CA GLN A 105 1.14 -5.27 21.54
C GLN A 105 -0.36 -5.01 21.30
N PRO A 106 -1.22 -4.97 22.35
CA PRO A 106 -2.66 -4.81 22.20
C PRO A 106 -3.07 -3.51 21.50
N VAL A 107 -3.98 -3.64 20.54
CA VAL A 107 -4.52 -2.62 19.60
C VAL A 107 -5.08 -1.35 20.29
N SER A 108 -5.33 -1.38 21.60
CA SER A 108 -5.91 -0.27 22.37
C SER A 108 -4.90 0.60 23.14
N ILE A 109 -3.66 0.14 23.36
CA ILE A 109 -2.68 0.84 24.24
C ILE A 109 -1.94 1.95 23.49
N LEU A 110 -1.80 1.82 22.16
CA LEU A 110 -0.97 2.73 21.37
C LEU A 110 -1.62 4.09 21.10
N ARG A 111 -2.95 4.23 21.26
CA ARG A 111 -3.64 5.51 21.03
C ARG A 111 -3.09 6.58 21.97
N GLY A 112 -2.70 7.73 21.41
CA GLY A 112 -2.06 8.84 22.13
C GLY A 112 -0.58 8.62 22.44
N SER A 113 0.00 7.48 22.06
CA SER A 113 1.45 7.29 22.18
C SER A 113 2.17 8.16 21.16
N SER A 114 3.23 8.85 21.61
CA SER A 114 4.11 9.59 20.72
C SER A 114 4.86 8.63 19.79
N CYS A 115 5.10 9.09 18.57
CA CYS A 115 5.77 8.30 17.55
C CYS A 115 6.68 9.15 16.64
N LYS A 116 7.69 8.47 16.09
CA LYS A 116 8.57 8.98 15.04
C LYS A 116 8.19 8.31 13.72
N LEU A 117 7.93 9.13 12.71
CA LEU A 117 7.66 8.69 11.35
C LEU A 117 8.98 8.55 10.61
N LEU A 118 9.26 7.35 10.12
CA LEU A 118 10.41 7.06 9.28
C LEU A 118 10.03 7.24 7.81
N ASN A 119 11.01 7.61 6.99
CA ASN A 119 10.85 7.66 5.55
C ASN A 119 10.45 6.28 5.04
N TRP A 120 9.31 6.25 4.36
CA TRP A 120 8.71 5.02 3.87
C TRP A 120 9.42 4.43 2.65
N LEU A 121 10.39 5.15 2.08
CA LEU A 121 11.34 4.61 1.10
C LEU A 121 12.39 3.68 1.74
N GLY A 122 12.40 3.55 3.07
CA GLY A 122 13.23 2.56 3.77
C GLY A 122 14.67 3.02 4.07
N ASN A 123 14.98 4.31 3.90
CA ASN A 123 16.30 4.85 4.24
C ASN A 123 16.54 5.05 5.76
N GLY A 124 15.53 4.79 6.60
CA GLY A 124 15.61 4.88 8.05
C GLY A 124 15.63 6.31 8.63
N GLN A 125 15.53 7.34 7.80
CA GLN A 125 15.50 8.75 8.21
C GLN A 125 14.17 9.08 8.93
N VAL A 126 14.24 9.80 10.04
CA VAL A 126 13.02 10.33 10.71
C VAL A 126 12.56 11.58 9.96
N VAL A 127 11.37 11.52 9.38
CA VAL A 127 10.79 12.60 8.56
C VAL A 127 9.83 13.48 9.35
N ALA A 128 9.19 12.94 10.39
CA ALA A 128 8.26 13.68 11.23
C ALA A 128 8.08 13.00 12.59
N THR A 129 7.42 13.69 13.50
CA THR A 129 6.91 13.16 14.76
C THR A 129 5.41 13.38 14.85
N GLY A 130 4.75 12.56 15.65
CA GLY A 130 3.32 12.61 15.79
C GLY A 130 2.81 11.78 16.96
N GLU A 131 1.50 11.59 16.98
CA GLU A 131 0.81 10.75 17.95
C GLU A 131 -0.05 9.72 17.20
N ILE A 132 -0.12 8.50 17.72
CA ILE A 132 -0.95 7.46 17.13
C ILE A 132 -2.41 7.76 17.46
N GLU A 133 -3.25 7.98 16.45
CA GLU A 133 -4.69 8.15 16.65
C GLU A 133 -5.42 6.80 16.61
N SER A 134 -5.01 5.92 15.69
CA SER A 134 -5.63 4.59 15.54
C SER A 134 -4.72 3.62 14.81
N THR A 135 -4.72 2.36 15.23
CA THR A 135 -4.11 1.23 14.51
C THR A 135 -5.19 0.28 13.94
N ASN A 136 -6.47 0.66 14.01
CA ASN A 136 -7.57 -0.13 13.45
C ASN A 136 -7.56 0.01 11.91
N PRO A 137 -7.45 -1.09 11.14
CA PRO A 137 -7.48 -1.05 9.68
C PRO A 137 -8.78 -0.50 9.08
N GLU A 138 -9.89 -0.55 9.81
CA GLU A 138 -11.18 0.00 9.38
C GLU A 138 -11.32 1.50 9.67
N ALA A 139 -10.35 2.10 10.39
CA ALA A 139 -10.34 3.53 10.64
C ALA A 139 -10.25 4.32 9.32
N LYS A 140 -10.83 5.51 9.31
CA LYS A 140 -10.87 6.38 8.13
C LYS A 140 -9.96 7.59 8.30
N VAL A 141 -9.18 7.86 7.26
CA VAL A 141 -8.39 9.07 7.05
C VAL A 141 -9.01 9.77 5.85
N HIS A 142 -9.61 10.95 6.05
CA HIS A 142 -10.32 11.69 4.99
C HIS A 142 -11.29 10.81 4.17
N HIS A 143 -12.08 9.98 4.85
CA HIS A 143 -13.06 9.03 4.27
C HIS A 143 -12.47 7.77 3.61
N MET A 144 -11.15 7.67 3.44
CA MET A 144 -10.49 6.46 2.94
C MET A 144 -10.15 5.50 4.08
N VAL A 145 -10.45 4.22 3.89
CA VAL A 145 -10.09 3.17 4.86
C VAL A 145 -8.57 2.99 4.92
N LEU A 146 -8.06 2.79 6.13
CA LEU A 146 -6.63 2.74 6.41
C LEU A 146 -5.97 1.47 5.85
N GLY A 147 -6.57 0.30 6.09
CA GLY A 147 -6.02 -0.99 5.70
C GLY A 147 -5.05 -1.59 6.73
N PRO A 148 -4.68 -2.87 6.58
CA PRO A 148 -3.95 -3.66 7.58
C PRO A 148 -2.53 -3.15 7.87
N ASP A 149 -1.88 -2.53 6.89
CA ASP A 149 -0.46 -2.15 6.98
C ASP A 149 -0.24 -0.69 7.35
N CYS A 150 -1.30 0.07 7.63
CA CYS A 150 -1.22 1.49 7.91
C CYS A 150 -1.77 1.82 9.29
N TRP A 151 -1.16 2.82 9.93
CA TRP A 151 -1.66 3.45 11.15
C TRP A 151 -2.11 4.87 10.84
N LYS A 152 -3.13 5.33 11.57
CA LYS A 152 -3.59 6.71 11.54
C LYS A 152 -2.78 7.50 12.55
N VAL A 153 -2.02 8.47 12.07
CA VAL A 153 -1.10 9.26 12.87
C VAL A 153 -1.46 10.73 12.75
N TRP A 154 -1.56 11.41 13.89
CA TRP A 154 -1.64 12.86 13.98
C TRP A 154 -0.24 13.45 13.86
N VAL A 155 0.01 14.30 12.87
CA VAL A 155 1.34 14.88 12.64
C VAL A 155 1.52 16.13 13.50
N THR A 156 2.55 16.16 14.33
CA THR A 156 2.86 17.31 15.19
C THR A 156 3.98 18.17 14.61
N VAL A 157 5.09 17.54 14.20
CA VAL A 157 6.28 18.25 13.70
C VAL A 157 6.83 17.52 12.49
N VAL A 158 7.17 18.27 11.45
CA VAL A 158 7.87 17.78 10.26
C VAL A 158 9.34 18.18 10.35
N ARG A 159 10.22 17.20 10.15
CA ARG A 159 11.68 17.38 10.23
C ARG A 159 12.34 17.48 8.85
N VAL A 160 11.68 16.95 7.82
CA VAL A 160 12.18 16.94 6.44
C VAL A 160 11.05 17.43 5.53
N GLU A 161 11.33 18.51 4.81
CA GLU A 161 10.40 19.14 3.86
C GLU A 161 10.30 18.32 2.55
N ASN A 162 9.28 18.58 1.75
CA ASN A 162 9.05 17.93 0.45
C ASN A 162 8.93 16.39 0.48
N ILE A 163 8.71 15.79 1.64
CA ILE A 163 8.42 14.35 1.74
C ILE A 163 7.00 14.09 1.24
N SER A 164 6.86 13.26 0.21
CA SER A 164 5.55 12.85 -0.29
C SER A 164 4.85 11.97 0.75
N LEU A 165 3.55 12.18 0.93
CA LEU A 165 2.73 11.31 1.78
C LEU A 165 2.66 9.90 1.20
N TYR A 166 2.62 8.90 2.08
CA TYR A 166 2.43 7.51 1.67
C TYR A 166 1.10 7.31 0.91
N ARG A 167 0.03 7.98 1.36
CA ARG A 167 -1.26 8.09 0.67
C ARG A 167 -1.68 9.55 0.54
N PRO A 168 -1.31 10.22 -0.56
CA PRO A 168 -1.79 11.57 -0.86
C PRO A 168 -3.31 11.59 -0.97
N THR A 169 -3.94 12.65 -0.48
CA THR A 169 -5.36 12.93 -0.67
C THR A 169 -5.52 14.18 -1.52
N SER A 170 -6.75 14.55 -1.87
CA SER A 170 -7.01 15.86 -2.49
C SER A 170 -6.57 17.02 -1.58
N GLU A 171 -6.56 16.79 -0.26
CA GLU A 171 -6.23 17.79 0.76
C GLU A 171 -4.72 17.89 0.99
N PHE A 172 -3.99 16.76 1.03
CA PHE A 172 -2.57 16.75 1.38
C PHE A 172 -1.75 15.93 0.40
N ARG A 173 -0.66 16.53 -0.10
CA ARG A 173 0.27 15.87 -1.04
C ARG A 173 1.62 15.60 -0.41
N VAL A 174 2.10 16.55 0.39
CA VAL A 174 3.37 16.47 1.11
C VAL A 174 3.12 16.48 2.62
N LEU A 175 4.11 15.99 3.35
CA LEU A 175 4.03 15.80 4.80
C LEU A 175 3.90 17.14 5.56
N GLU A 176 4.51 18.20 5.03
CA GLU A 176 4.42 19.57 5.55
C GLU A 176 2.99 20.13 5.54
N ASP A 177 2.20 19.83 4.51
CA ASP A 177 0.79 20.24 4.42
C ASP A 177 -0.08 19.56 5.49
N ALA A 178 0.38 18.42 6.00
CA ALA A 178 -0.37 17.59 6.93
C ALA A 178 -0.08 17.91 8.40
N ILE A 179 0.71 18.94 8.71
CA ILE A 179 0.96 19.38 10.09
C ILE A 179 -0.37 19.72 10.77
N SER A 180 -0.56 19.23 11.99
CA SER A 180 -1.82 19.35 12.74
C SER A 180 -3.02 18.67 12.09
N SER A 181 -2.77 17.60 11.32
CA SER A 181 -3.81 16.75 10.75
C SER A 181 -3.45 15.27 10.85
N THR A 182 -4.36 14.42 10.38
CA THR A 182 -4.21 12.96 10.43
C THR A 182 -3.85 12.39 9.08
N ILE A 183 -2.86 11.51 9.06
CA ILE A 183 -2.42 10.82 7.84
C ILE A 183 -2.42 9.31 8.04
N ALA A 184 -2.46 8.59 6.92
CA ALA A 184 -2.14 7.17 6.88
C ALA A 184 -0.63 7.00 6.71
N TRP A 185 0.03 6.29 7.62
CA TRP A 185 1.45 5.96 7.52
C TRP A 185 1.68 4.46 7.67
N PRO A 186 2.62 3.85 6.93
CA PRO A 186 2.87 2.42 7.05
C PRO A 186 3.40 2.07 8.43
N SER A 187 2.78 1.10 9.09
CA SER A 187 3.12 0.70 10.47
C SER A 187 4.58 0.28 10.62
N LYS A 188 5.15 -0.38 9.59
CA LYS A 188 6.58 -0.74 9.50
C LYS A 188 7.54 0.46 9.59
N TYR A 189 7.06 1.67 9.30
CA TYR A 189 7.84 2.91 9.32
C TYR A 189 7.39 3.85 10.44
N VAL A 190 6.73 3.32 11.48
CA VAL A 190 6.40 4.04 12.70
C VAL A 190 7.21 3.46 13.86
N ARG A 191 7.93 4.32 14.59
CA ARG A 191 8.53 3.97 15.88
C ARG A 191 7.73 4.60 16.99
N VAL A 192 7.23 3.79 17.92
CA VAL A 192 6.47 4.24 19.09
C VAL A 192 7.41 4.47 20.26
N GLY A 193 7.21 5.55 21.01
CA GLY A 193 8.06 5.93 22.14
C GLY A 193 9.20 6.87 21.77
N GLU A 194 9.82 7.47 22.79
CA GLU A 194 10.97 8.37 22.65
C GLU A 194 12.29 7.62 22.41
#